data_AF-A0A2G5T8G7-F1
#
_entry.id   AF-A0A2G5T8G7-F1
#
_cell.length_a   1.000
_cell.length_b   1.000
_cell.length_c   1.000
_cell.angle_alpha   90.00
_cell.angle_beta   90.00
_cell.angle_gamma   90.00
#
_symmetry.space_group_name_H-M   'P 1'
#
loop_
_entity.id
_entity.type
_entity.pdbx_description
1 polymer ?
#
loop_
_entity_poly.entity_id
_entity_poly.type
_entity_poly.pdbx_seq_one_letter_code
_entity_poly.pdbx_strand_id
1 'polypeptide(L)'
;MALPDAEVYKCQNAVNQIRKDAGLGELKEDQQENARLRKTFIPGTKHCPTKDQLENGVDGFTVTRIVYKGSIFPNKNSILSPNVKIFACLELDCKDSHDVLFAFIKSGVAGYSIGKWFLMGAILTIHNLL
;
A
#
# COMPACT_ATOMS: atom_id res chain seq x y z
N MET A 1 -7.96 -2.19 31.98
CA MET A 1 -6.54 -2.54 31.76
C MET A 1 -6.33 -2.56 30.26
N ALA A 2 -5.75 -1.50 29.71
CA ALA A 2 -5.42 -1.46 28.28
C ALA A 2 -4.19 -2.35 28.07
N LEU A 3 -4.21 -3.18 27.03
CA LEU A 3 -3.02 -3.85 26.49
C LEU A 3 -2.54 -2.99 25.33
N PRO A 4 -1.50 -2.16 25.47
CA PRO A 4 -0.90 -1.52 24.32
C PRO A 4 0.37 -2.28 23.92
N ASP A 5 0.70 -2.21 22.63
CA ASP A 5 2.05 -2.34 22.07
C ASP A 5 2.56 -3.69 21.54
N ALA A 6 2.05 -4.87 21.94
CA ALA A 6 2.66 -6.13 21.43
C ALA A 6 2.31 -6.47 19.96
N GLU A 7 1.12 -6.12 19.49
CA GLU A 7 0.66 -6.47 18.12
C GLU A 7 1.16 -5.50 17.06
N VAL A 8 1.40 -4.23 17.42
CA VAL A 8 1.85 -3.19 16.48
C VAL A 8 3.22 -3.52 15.86
N TYR A 9 4.07 -4.26 16.58
CA TYR A 9 5.40 -4.61 16.11
C TYR A 9 5.46 -5.78 15.11
N LYS A 10 4.47 -6.69 15.08
CA LYS A 10 4.58 -7.90 14.23
C LYS A 10 4.64 -7.56 12.74
N CYS A 11 3.72 -6.71 12.29
CA CYS A 11 3.61 -6.35 10.87
C CYS A 11 4.81 -5.54 10.40
N GLN A 12 5.16 -4.46 11.12
CA GLN A 12 6.32 -3.63 10.79
C GLN A 12 7.63 -4.43 10.82
N ASN A 13 7.82 -5.29 11.83
CA ASN A 13 9.05 -6.09 11.93
C ASN A 13 9.16 -7.08 10.78
N ALA A 14 8.06 -7.71 10.35
CA ALA A 14 8.08 -8.61 9.20
C ALA A 14 8.47 -7.89 7.90
N VAL A 15 7.89 -6.70 7.66
CA VAL A 15 8.23 -5.86 6.51
C VAL A 15 9.70 -5.42 6.56
N ASN A 16 10.17 -4.98 7.73
CA ASN A 16 11.54 -4.50 7.90
C ASN A 16 12.57 -5.61 7.80
N GLN A 17 12.24 -6.84 8.23
CA GLN A 17 13.10 -8.00 8.00
C GLN A 17 13.30 -8.26 6.50
N ILE A 18 12.21 -8.25 5.72
CA ILE A 18 12.29 -8.40 4.25
C ILE A 18 13.17 -7.33 3.61
N ARG A 19 13.06 -6.08 4.07
CA ARG A 19 13.88 -4.96 3.57
C ARG A 19 15.34 -5.10 3.97
N LYS A 20 15.62 -5.49 5.21
CA LYS A 20 16.97 -5.73 5.72
C LYS A 20 17.68 -6.83 4.94
N ASP A 21 16.98 -7.94 4.66
CA ASP A 21 17.51 -9.04 3.85
C ASP A 21 17.86 -8.59 2.41
N ALA A 22 17.19 -7.54 1.92
CA ALA A 22 17.47 -6.90 0.63
C ALA A 22 18.49 -5.73 0.72
N GLY A 23 19.09 -5.48 1.87
CA GLY A 23 20.06 -4.39 2.07
C GLY A 23 19.44 -2.99 2.12
N LEU A 24 18.14 -2.88 2.38
CA LEU A 24 17.42 -1.61 2.49
C LEU A 24 17.20 -1.19 3.94
N GLY A 25 17.13 0.12 4.17
CA GLY A 25 16.81 0.69 5.47
C GLY A 25 15.38 0.38 5.91
N GLU A 26 15.16 0.34 7.23
CA GLU A 26 13.86 0.11 7.84
C GLU A 26 12.84 1.20 7.49
N LEU A 27 11.57 0.82 7.40
CA LEU A 27 10.45 1.74 7.32
C LEU A 27 9.89 2.00 8.72
N LYS A 28 9.43 3.23 8.91
CA LYS A 28 8.66 3.65 10.09
C LYS A 28 7.22 3.90 9.65
N GLU A 29 6.28 3.39 10.43
CA GLU A 29 4.86 3.61 10.14
C GLU A 29 4.49 5.09 10.28
N ASP A 30 3.68 5.55 9.33
CA ASP A 30 2.91 6.78 9.46
C ASP A 30 1.71 6.50 10.35
N GLN A 31 1.75 7.00 11.59
CA GLN A 31 0.72 6.72 12.59
C GLN A 31 -0.66 7.26 12.19
N GLN A 32 -0.71 8.38 11.46
CA GLN A 32 -1.96 8.99 11.03
C GLN A 32 -2.62 8.14 9.95
N GLU A 33 -1.86 7.74 8.92
CA GLU A 33 -2.37 6.88 7.85
C GLU A 33 -2.67 5.46 8.37
N ASN A 34 -1.87 4.92 9.29
CA ASN A 34 -2.18 3.63 9.93
C ASN A 34 -3.52 3.69 10.68
N ALA A 35 -3.74 4.73 11.48
CA ALA A 35 -5.02 4.91 12.19
C ALA A 35 -6.20 5.11 11.23
N ARG A 36 -6.00 5.79 10.09
CA ARG A 36 -7.02 5.94 9.05
C ARG A 36 -7.37 4.60 8.41
N LEU A 37 -6.36 3.83 8.02
CA LEU A 37 -6.53 2.52 7.39
C LEU A 37 -7.17 1.50 8.34
N ARG A 38 -6.86 1.53 9.65
CA ARG A 38 -7.54 0.68 10.68
C ARG A 38 -9.04 0.96 10.78
N LYS A 39 -9.48 2.19 10.52
CA LYS A 39 -10.92 2.52 10.49
C LYS A 39 -11.59 2.02 9.21
N THR A 40 -10.84 1.95 8.10
CA THR A 40 -11.31 1.44 6.81
C THR A 40 -11.35 -0.09 6.78
N PHE A 41 -10.30 -0.73 7.27
CA PHE A 41 -10.09 -2.18 7.29
C PHE A 41 -10.14 -2.64 8.74
N ILE A 42 -11.34 -2.95 9.20
CA ILE A 42 -11.60 -3.26 10.60
C ILE A 42 -11.23 -4.75 10.86
N PRO A 43 -10.29 -5.04 11.78
CA PRO A 43 -9.97 -6.41 12.18
C PRO A 43 -11.22 -7.13 12.72
N GLY A 44 -11.39 -8.41 12.37
CA GLY A 44 -12.48 -9.26 12.89
C GLY A 44 -13.87 -9.02 12.28
N THR A 45 -14.09 -7.97 11.48
CA THR A 45 -15.41 -7.68 10.87
C THR A 45 -15.50 -7.94 9.37
N LYS A 46 -14.49 -8.62 8.78
CA LYS A 46 -14.45 -9.14 7.39
C LYS A 46 -14.09 -8.13 6.29
N HIS A 47 -13.65 -6.91 6.61
CA HIS A 47 -13.18 -5.96 5.60
C HIS A 47 -11.66 -6.04 5.41
N CYS A 48 -11.20 -7.10 4.75
CA CYS A 48 -9.84 -7.13 4.20
C CYS A 48 -9.79 -6.44 2.84
N PRO A 49 -8.61 -5.96 2.41
CA PRO A 49 -8.42 -5.48 1.05
C PRO A 49 -8.96 -6.48 0.02
N THR A 50 -9.77 -6.00 -0.92
CA THR A 50 -10.31 -6.83 -2.00
C THR A 50 -9.21 -7.23 -2.99
N LYS A 51 -9.48 -8.23 -3.84
CA LYS A 51 -8.57 -8.61 -4.92
C LYS A 51 -8.21 -7.40 -5.81
N ASP A 52 -9.21 -6.60 -6.16
CA ASP A 52 -9.04 -5.38 -6.94
C ASP A 52 -8.13 -4.36 -6.22
N GLN A 53 -8.31 -4.15 -4.91
CA GLN A 53 -7.44 -3.26 -4.12
C GLN A 53 -6.01 -3.78 -3.96
N LEU A 54 -5.81 -5.10 -3.99
CA LEU A 54 -4.47 -5.69 -4.04
C LEU A 54 -3.81 -5.40 -5.40
N GLU A 55 -4.52 -5.61 -6.49
CA GLU A 55 -4.00 -5.47 -7.86
C GLU A 55 -3.80 -4.01 -8.29
N ASN A 56 -4.75 -3.13 -7.95
CA ASN A 56 -4.82 -1.74 -8.41
C ASN A 56 -4.48 -0.71 -7.31
N GLY A 57 -4.35 -1.15 -6.06
CA GLY A 57 -4.12 -0.28 -4.92
C GLY A 57 -5.39 0.35 -4.35
N VAL A 58 -5.23 1.17 -3.31
CA VAL A 58 -6.33 1.89 -2.64
C VAL A 58 -5.84 3.23 -2.13
N ASP A 59 -6.56 4.32 -2.39
CA ASP A 59 -6.20 5.69 -1.96
C ASP A 59 -4.76 6.10 -2.32
N GLY A 60 -4.25 5.60 -3.45
CA GLY A 60 -2.87 5.81 -3.91
C GLY A 60 -1.81 4.93 -3.22
N PHE A 61 -2.19 4.05 -2.30
CA PHE A 61 -1.31 3.01 -1.75
C PHE A 61 -1.24 1.81 -2.69
N THR A 62 -0.04 1.30 -2.89
CA THR A 62 0.13 -0.11 -3.25
C THR A 62 -0.10 -0.96 -2.01
N VAL A 63 -0.93 -1.99 -2.12
CA VAL A 63 -1.24 -2.90 -1.02
C VAL A 63 -0.55 -4.23 -1.27
N THR A 64 0.09 -4.77 -0.23
CA THR A 64 0.84 -6.02 -0.33
C THR A 64 0.46 -6.93 0.81
N ARG A 65 -0.15 -8.06 0.46
CA ARG A 65 -0.49 -9.15 1.38
C ARG A 65 0.75 -10.00 1.60
N ILE A 66 1.12 -10.20 2.87
CA ILE A 66 2.23 -11.05 3.29
C ILE A 66 1.65 -12.23 4.06
N VAL A 67 1.82 -13.43 3.51
CA VAL A 67 1.40 -14.69 4.17
C VAL A 67 2.64 -15.32 4.79
N TYR A 68 2.55 -15.79 6.05
CA TYR A 68 3.67 -16.38 6.81
C TYR A 68 4.41 -17.55 6.14
N LYS A 69 3.88 -18.12 5.04
CA LYS A 69 4.54 -19.13 4.20
C LYS A 69 5.26 -18.57 2.97
N GLY A 70 5.58 -17.28 2.95
CA GLY A 70 6.45 -16.64 1.95
C GLY A 70 5.74 -16.16 0.67
N SER A 71 4.43 -16.38 0.56
CA SER A 71 3.62 -15.84 -0.54
C SER A 71 3.35 -14.36 -0.30
N ILE A 72 3.96 -13.51 -1.13
CA ILE A 72 3.68 -12.07 -1.16
C ILE A 72 2.89 -11.78 -2.43
N PHE A 73 1.71 -11.18 -2.27
CA PHE A 73 0.80 -10.89 -3.38
C PHE A 73 0.34 -9.42 -3.33
N PRO A 74 0.22 -8.71 -4.47
CA PRO A 74 0.61 -9.14 -5.82
C PRO A 74 2.09 -8.91 -6.15
N ASN A 75 2.80 -8.09 -5.39
CA ASN A 75 4.18 -7.74 -5.72
C ASN A 75 5.00 -7.29 -4.51
N LYS A 76 6.21 -7.87 -4.33
CA LYS A 76 7.19 -7.46 -3.30
C LYS A 76 7.85 -6.11 -3.60
N ASN A 77 7.78 -5.63 -4.86
CA ASN A 77 8.51 -4.46 -5.32
C ASN A 77 8.15 -3.17 -4.58
N SER A 78 6.92 -3.04 -4.08
CA SER A 78 6.48 -1.90 -3.26
C SER A 78 7.28 -1.85 -1.94
N ILE A 79 7.37 -2.98 -1.23
CA ILE A 79 8.11 -3.13 0.02
C ILE A 79 9.61 -2.91 -0.18
N LEU A 80 10.14 -3.32 -1.34
CA LEU A 80 11.55 -3.16 -1.68
C LEU A 80 11.86 -1.83 -2.38
N SER A 81 10.88 -0.92 -2.48
CA SER A 81 11.13 0.40 -3.04
C SER A 81 12.09 1.18 -2.12
N PRO A 82 13.18 1.77 -2.64
CA PRO A 82 14.03 2.66 -1.87
C PRO A 82 13.35 4.01 -1.59
N ASN A 83 12.30 4.35 -2.36
CA ASN A 83 11.66 5.67 -2.36
C ASN A 83 10.28 5.66 -1.67
N VAL A 84 10.16 5.02 -0.51
CA VAL A 84 8.91 4.99 0.26
C VAL A 84 8.74 6.31 1.02
N LYS A 85 7.59 6.98 0.84
CA LYS A 85 7.22 8.20 1.58
C LYS A 85 6.28 7.92 2.75
N ILE A 86 5.30 7.06 2.52
CA ILE A 86 4.31 6.70 3.53
C ILE A 86 4.25 5.18 3.58
N PHE A 87 4.35 4.66 4.79
CA PHE A 87 4.22 3.24 5.10
C PHE A 87 3.20 3.07 6.22
N ALA A 88 2.28 2.13 6.07
CA ALA A 88 1.41 1.67 7.13
C ALA A 88 1.28 0.14 7.05
N CYS A 89 1.09 -0.51 8.19
CA CYS A 89 1.01 -1.97 8.27
C CYS A 89 -0.17 -2.39 9.14
N LEU A 90 -0.98 -3.31 8.62
CA LEU A 90 -2.14 -3.88 9.32
C LEU A 90 -2.01 -5.39 9.44
N GLU A 91 -2.34 -5.92 10.61
CA GLU A 91 -2.62 -7.34 10.84
C GLU A 91 -4.14 -7.50 10.88
N LEU A 92 -4.70 -8.29 9.97
CA LEU A 92 -6.13 -8.45 9.78
C LEU A 92 -6.53 -9.92 9.74
N ASP A 93 -7.68 -10.22 10.36
CA ASP A 93 -8.39 -11.49 10.18
C ASP A 93 -9.32 -11.43 8.97
N CYS A 94 -8.92 -12.11 7.90
CA CYS A 94 -9.71 -12.24 6.68
C CYS A 94 -10.55 -13.52 6.71
N LYS A 95 -11.65 -13.54 5.97
CA LYS A 95 -12.53 -14.73 5.88
C LYS A 95 -11.78 -15.99 5.41
N ASP A 96 -10.78 -15.80 4.56
CA ASP A 96 -10.00 -16.85 3.90
C ASP A 96 -8.72 -17.22 4.68
N SER A 97 -8.28 -16.39 5.62
CA SER A 97 -7.08 -16.63 6.43
C SER A 97 -7.06 -15.72 7.66
N HIS A 98 -6.65 -16.29 8.79
CA HIS A 98 -6.35 -15.55 10.01
C HIS A 98 -4.95 -14.92 9.94
N ASP A 99 -4.72 -13.91 10.78
CA ASP A 99 -3.42 -13.26 11.02
C ASP A 99 -2.67 -12.84 9.74
N VAL A 100 -3.38 -12.21 8.80
CA VAL A 100 -2.81 -11.78 7.53
C VAL A 100 -2.22 -10.39 7.64
N LEU A 101 -0.97 -10.25 7.25
CA LEU A 101 -0.27 -8.97 7.25
C LEU A 101 -0.48 -8.24 5.93
N PHE A 102 -0.80 -6.96 6.00
CA PHE A 102 -0.95 -6.07 4.85
C PHE A 102 -0.05 -4.86 5.00
N ALA A 103 0.88 -4.69 4.07
CA ALA A 103 1.70 -3.50 3.94
C ALA A 103 1.07 -2.54 2.93
N PHE A 104 0.90 -1.28 3.34
CA PHE A 104 0.39 -0.19 2.52
C PHE A 104 1.53 0.79 2.27
N ILE A 105 1.90 0.97 1.00
CA ILE A 105 3.05 1.80 0.62
C ILE A 105 2.64 2.84 -0.41
N LYS A 106 2.96 4.11 -0.12
CA LYS A 106 3.03 5.18 -1.12
C LYS A 106 4.49 5.46 -1.42
N SER A 107 4.88 5.17 -2.67
CA SER A 107 6.18 5.62 -3.17
C SER A 107 6.12 7.12 -3.44
N GLY A 108 7.22 7.80 -3.15
CA GLY A 108 7.45 9.10 -3.74
C GLY A 108 7.58 8.92 -5.25
N VAL A 109 6.74 9.61 -6.02
CA VAL A 109 7.00 9.81 -7.44
C VAL A 109 8.36 10.51 -7.54
N ALA A 110 9.40 9.77 -7.94
CA ALA A 110 10.49 10.38 -8.68
C ALA A 110 9.79 10.96 -9.92
N GLY A 111 9.79 12.29 -10.05
CA GLY A 111 8.92 13.02 -10.96
C GLY A 111 8.81 12.36 -12.33
N TYR A 112 7.74 11.60 -12.52
CA TYR A 112 7.23 11.23 -13.83
C TYR A 112 5.85 11.87 -13.88
N SER A 113 5.82 13.09 -14.40
CA SER A 113 4.58 13.76 -14.78
C SER A 113 3.83 12.85 -15.75
N ILE A 114 2.88 12.07 -15.25
CA ILE A 114 1.79 11.53 -16.06
C ILE A 114 0.80 12.69 -16.26
N GLY A 115 1.27 13.70 -16.97
CA GLY A 115 0.48 14.77 -17.58
C GLY A 115 0.65 14.63 -19.09
N LYS A 116 0.13 13.55 -19.68
CA LYS A 116 0.18 13.39 -21.15
C LYS A 116 -0.93 12.52 -21.76
N TRP A 117 -2.12 12.50 -21.16
CA TRP A 117 -3.28 11.78 -21.74
C TRP A 117 -4.62 12.54 -21.74
N PHE A 118 -4.65 13.85 -21.46
CA PHE A 118 -5.89 14.66 -21.53
C PHE A 118 -5.88 15.80 -22.56
N LEU A 119 -5.03 15.73 -23.60
CA LEU A 119 -5.01 16.74 -24.68
C LEU A 119 -4.93 16.11 -26.08
N MET A 120 -5.64 15.00 -26.29
CA MET A 120 -6.02 14.54 -27.62
C MET A 120 -7.55 14.41 -27.73
N GLY A 121 -8.24 15.49 -27.32
CA GLY A 121 -9.58 15.79 -27.82
C GLY A 121 -9.44 16.75 -28.98
N ALA A 122 -9.31 16.20 -30.19
CA ALA A 122 -9.32 16.97 -31.43
C ALA A 122 -10.72 17.52 -31.71
N ILE A 123 -10.86 18.84 -31.88
CA ILE A 123 -11.85 19.52 -32.75
C ILE A 123 -11.12 20.80 -33.23
N LEU A 124 -10.27 20.72 -34.26
CA LEU A 124 -10.54 20.98 -35.68
C LEU A 124 -11.72 21.93 -35.98
N THR A 125 -11.46 22.88 -36.90
CA THR A 125 -12.33 23.96 -37.45
C THR A 125 -12.49 25.15 -36.50
N ILE A 126 -12.08 26.38 -36.84
CA ILE A 126 -12.32 27.12 -38.08
C ILE A 126 -11.10 28.01 -38.40
N HIS A 127 -10.50 27.84 -39.57
CA HIS A 127 -9.78 28.89 -40.29
C HIS A 127 -10.50 29.10 -41.63
N ASN A 128 -10.50 30.35 -42.09
CA ASN A 128 -10.98 30.90 -43.36
C ASN A 128 -12.41 31.46 -43.38
N LEU A 129 -12.50 32.77 -43.16
CA LEU A 129 -13.05 33.75 -44.09
C LEU A 129 -12.50 35.12 -43.61
N LEU A 130 -11.49 35.68 -44.30
CA LEU A 130 -11.65 36.71 -45.33
C LEU A 130 -12.32 37.97 -44.79
#